data_AF-A0A0G1XQW4-F1
#
_entry.id   AF-A0A0G1XQW4-F1
#
_cell.length_a   1.000
_cell.length_b   1.000
_cell.length_c   1.000
_cell.angle_alpha   90.00
_cell.angle_beta   90.00
_cell.angle_gamma   90.00
#
_symmetry.space_group_name_H-M   'P 1'
#
loop_
_entity.id
_entity.type
_entity.pdbx_description
1 polymer ?
#
loop_
_entity_poly.entity_id
_entity_poly.type
_entity_poly.pdbx_seq_one_letter_code
_entity_poly.pdbx_strand_id
1 'polypeptide(L)'
;MVSKKTVLIVPPNDPEAVLISQIAKKLEIPRIKSNQPHGASLDKEPKILQKIREGGWKRVVVVEMPGPKTEKRLREKGIEVVIIDHHRYDRLDRAVHPKTGKLLPSSLEQFLKLFRITDRKLKAAGFDPKLVKAIGLMDRGYVWELMKVGYTKAGIRKVIEYQSELMHSVRGDMRNEEKKNQLAREAWEKREVWKKFFIVRAEQPIEIRSRISLIVALEVGKPTPLIIEEAGRGFIYVQESDYAIQLFKKFGGFTFGMDRNWGYRNQGKAARVTVEVVQKFLSFIL
;
A
#
# COMPACT_ATOMS: atom_id res chain seq x y z
N MET A 1 -17.89 21.37 19.40
CA MET A 1 -18.46 21.93 18.15
C MET A 1 -17.61 21.51 16.96
N VAL A 2 -18.03 20.54 16.17
CA VAL A 2 -17.39 20.24 14.87
C VAL A 2 -17.90 21.28 13.86
N SER A 3 -17.31 22.46 13.97
CA SER A 3 -17.47 23.60 13.08
C SER A 3 -16.97 23.22 11.67
N LYS A 4 -17.84 23.45 10.69
CA LYS A 4 -17.73 23.20 9.23
C LYS A 4 -17.96 21.75 8.78
N LYS A 5 -19.07 21.58 8.03
CA LYS A 5 -19.48 20.40 7.27
C LYS A 5 -18.26 19.73 6.60
N THR A 6 -17.69 18.72 7.27
CA THR A 6 -16.50 17.98 6.82
C THR A 6 -16.90 16.59 6.32
N VAL A 7 -16.35 16.15 5.20
CA VAL A 7 -16.51 14.78 4.69
C VAL A 7 -15.17 14.14 4.39
N LEU A 8 -15.07 12.86 4.71
CA LEU A 8 -13.93 12.01 4.38
C LEU A 8 -14.17 11.28 3.05
N ILE A 9 -13.20 11.26 2.15
CA ILE A 9 -13.23 10.43 0.94
C ILE A 9 -12.18 9.34 1.13
N VAL A 10 -12.62 8.08 1.14
CA VAL A 10 -11.75 6.94 1.42
C VAL A 10 -11.87 5.90 0.29
N PRO A 11 -10.79 5.60 -0.44
CA PRO A 11 -10.72 4.47 -1.36
C PRO A 11 -10.70 3.14 -0.57
N PRO A 12 -11.36 2.08 -1.05
CA PRO A 12 -11.26 0.75 -0.45
C PRO A 12 -10.10 -0.05 -1.08
N ASN A 13 -8.89 0.52 -1.13
CA ASN A 13 -7.72 -0.02 -1.83
C ASN A 13 -6.89 -1.03 -1.01
N ASP A 14 -6.72 -0.77 0.29
CA ASP A 14 -5.81 -1.54 1.15
C ASP A 14 -6.32 -1.61 2.61
N PRO A 15 -5.65 -2.39 3.49
CA PRO A 15 -6.10 -2.55 4.87
C PRO A 15 -6.14 -1.24 5.66
N GLU A 16 -5.21 -0.29 5.42
CA GLU A 16 -5.17 0.99 6.13
C GLU A 16 -6.41 1.83 5.80
N ALA A 17 -6.72 2.01 4.51
CA ALA A 17 -7.88 2.77 4.08
C ALA A 17 -9.21 2.11 4.52
N VAL A 18 -9.29 0.78 4.49
CA VAL A 18 -10.44 0.04 5.03
C VAL A 18 -10.62 0.31 6.52
N LEU A 19 -9.55 0.25 7.30
CA LEU A 19 -9.60 0.51 8.74
C LEU A 19 -10.02 1.96 9.05
N ILE A 20 -9.47 2.95 8.32
CA ILE A 20 -9.90 4.35 8.42
C ILE A 20 -11.41 4.47 8.17
N SER A 21 -11.92 3.81 7.12
CA SER A 21 -13.35 3.83 6.78
C SER A 21 -14.22 3.19 7.88
N GLN A 22 -13.76 2.08 8.49
CA GLN A 22 -14.46 1.42 9.59
C GLN A 22 -14.49 2.28 10.86
N ILE A 23 -13.36 2.90 11.23
CA ILE A 23 -13.29 3.81 12.37
C ILE A 23 -14.19 5.03 12.13
N ALA A 24 -14.12 5.64 10.94
CA ALA A 24 -14.97 6.76 10.56
C ALA A 24 -16.45 6.40 10.64
N LYS A 25 -16.84 5.19 10.19
CA LYS A 25 -18.22 4.68 10.32
C LYS A 25 -18.65 4.57 11.78
N LYS A 26 -17.83 3.95 12.63
CA LYS A 26 -18.16 3.73 14.05
C LYS A 26 -18.23 5.03 14.86
N LEU A 27 -17.47 6.04 14.47
CA LEU A 27 -17.46 7.37 15.11
C LEU A 27 -18.37 8.38 14.41
N GLU A 28 -19.24 7.93 13.50
CA GLU A 28 -20.20 8.77 12.78
C GLU A 28 -19.57 9.95 12.02
N ILE A 29 -18.31 9.80 11.61
CA ILE A 29 -17.64 10.77 10.74
C ILE A 29 -18.22 10.63 9.33
N PRO A 30 -18.77 11.71 8.72
CA PRO A 30 -19.32 11.65 7.37
C PRO A 30 -18.27 11.18 6.37
N ARG A 31 -18.64 10.20 5.53
CA ARG A 31 -17.73 9.60 4.56
C ARG A 31 -18.41 9.34 3.23
N ILE A 32 -17.66 9.54 2.15
CA ILE A 32 -17.96 9.07 0.81
C ILE A 32 -17.03 7.89 0.55
N LYS A 33 -17.61 6.70 0.36
CA LYS A 33 -16.86 5.56 -0.16
C LYS A 33 -16.49 5.89 -1.60
N SER A 34 -15.18 5.94 -1.88
CA SER A 34 -14.69 6.15 -3.23
C SER A 34 -14.93 4.91 -4.10
N ASN A 35 -15.24 5.17 -5.37
CA ASN A 35 -15.41 4.21 -6.45
C ASN A 35 -14.31 4.38 -7.51
N GLN A 36 -13.16 4.96 -7.13
CA GLN A 36 -11.98 5.00 -7.98
C GLN A 36 -11.64 3.56 -8.45
N PRO A 37 -11.32 3.36 -9.74
CA PRO A 37 -10.70 2.12 -10.17
C PRO A 37 -9.46 1.81 -9.34
N HIS A 38 -9.10 0.52 -9.20
CA HIS A 38 -7.94 0.13 -8.41
C HIS A 38 -6.67 0.85 -8.90
N GLY A 39 -5.96 1.51 -7.98
CA GLY A 39 -4.75 2.30 -8.27
C GLY A 39 -5.00 3.65 -8.98
N ALA A 40 -6.25 4.06 -9.18
CA ALA A 40 -6.57 5.33 -9.82
C ALA A 40 -6.67 6.47 -8.81
N SER A 41 -6.23 7.67 -9.20
CA SER A 41 -6.34 8.89 -8.39
C SER A 41 -7.76 9.44 -8.31
N LEU A 42 -7.98 10.40 -7.40
CA LEU A 42 -9.27 11.07 -7.20
C LEU A 42 -9.75 11.80 -8.47
N ASP A 43 -8.86 12.06 -9.42
CA ASP A 43 -9.20 12.60 -10.74
C ASP A 43 -10.08 11.65 -11.56
N LYS A 44 -10.12 10.35 -11.20
CA LYS A 44 -10.93 9.32 -11.83
C LYS A 44 -12.18 8.95 -11.01
N GLU A 45 -12.43 9.60 -9.88
CA GLU A 45 -13.65 9.36 -9.09
C GLU A 45 -14.88 9.90 -9.83
N PRO A 46 -15.88 9.05 -10.13
CA PRO A 46 -17.09 9.49 -10.82
C PRO A 46 -17.94 10.43 -9.95
N LYS A 47 -18.30 11.59 -10.52
CA LYS A 47 -19.26 12.56 -9.96
C LYS A 47 -18.88 13.11 -8.57
N ILE A 48 -17.59 13.12 -8.19
CA ILE A 48 -17.20 13.53 -6.83
C ILE A 48 -17.60 14.97 -6.48
N LEU A 49 -17.46 15.90 -7.42
CA LEU A 49 -17.86 17.30 -7.21
C LEU A 49 -19.36 17.43 -6.95
N GLN A 50 -20.18 16.61 -7.63
CA GLN A 50 -21.62 16.57 -7.43
C GLN A 50 -21.96 16.04 -6.04
N LYS A 51 -21.41 14.89 -5.64
CA LYS A 51 -21.60 14.29 -4.30
C LYS A 51 -21.24 15.28 -3.18
N ILE A 52 -20.13 16.00 -3.34
CA ILE A 52 -19.66 16.98 -2.34
C ILE A 52 -20.62 18.18 -2.24
N ARG A 53 -21.09 18.68 -3.39
CA ARG A 53 -22.05 19.79 -3.46
C ARG A 53 -23.39 19.42 -2.84
N GLU A 54 -23.94 18.25 -3.18
CA GLU A 54 -25.22 17.76 -2.66
C GLU A 54 -25.19 17.54 -1.15
N GLY A 55 -24.08 17.03 -0.61
CA GLY A 55 -23.88 16.94 0.84
C GLY A 55 -23.62 18.30 1.53
N GLY A 56 -23.45 19.38 0.76
CA GLY A 56 -23.21 20.72 1.27
C GLY A 56 -21.88 20.87 2.02
N TRP A 57 -20.91 19.97 1.79
CA TRP A 57 -19.65 19.95 2.54
C TRP A 57 -18.77 21.15 2.20
N LYS A 58 -18.18 21.76 3.23
CA LYS A 58 -17.27 22.92 3.13
C LYS A 58 -15.80 22.52 3.31
N ARG A 59 -15.56 21.32 3.82
CA ARG A 59 -14.24 20.72 3.98
C ARG A 59 -14.27 19.28 3.51
N VAL A 60 -13.26 18.91 2.75
CA VAL A 60 -13.08 17.56 2.21
C VAL A 60 -11.71 17.07 2.64
N VAL A 61 -11.70 15.90 3.28
CA VAL A 61 -10.47 15.18 3.64
C VAL A 61 -10.34 14.00 2.69
N VAL A 62 -9.30 13.98 1.87
CA VAL A 62 -9.00 12.90 0.92
C VAL A 62 -7.97 11.99 1.56
N VAL A 63 -8.30 10.71 1.70
CA VAL A 63 -7.38 9.67 2.18
C VAL A 63 -6.81 8.96 0.96
N GLU A 64 -5.51 9.10 0.74
CA GLU A 64 -4.75 8.45 -0.33
C GLU A 64 -5.26 8.69 -1.75
N MET A 65 -4.47 8.24 -2.73
CA MET A 65 -4.78 8.35 -4.15
C MET A 65 -5.23 9.77 -4.55
N PRO A 66 -4.49 10.83 -4.16
CA PRO A 66 -4.87 12.22 -4.39
C PRO A 66 -4.97 12.53 -5.88
N GLY A 67 -5.85 13.45 -6.23
CA GLY A 67 -6.08 13.89 -7.61
C GLY A 67 -5.88 15.40 -7.74
N PRO A 68 -4.69 15.88 -8.15
CA PRO A 68 -4.40 17.31 -8.18
C PRO A 68 -5.42 18.14 -8.98
N LYS A 69 -6.01 17.59 -10.05
CA LYS A 69 -7.02 18.30 -10.86
C LYS A 69 -8.33 18.46 -10.09
N THR A 70 -8.82 17.38 -9.47
CA THR A 70 -10.02 17.41 -8.63
C THR A 70 -9.81 18.28 -7.40
N GLU A 71 -8.65 18.19 -6.74
CA GLU A 71 -8.31 19.03 -5.60
C GLU A 71 -8.36 20.52 -5.96
N LYS A 72 -7.75 20.92 -7.10
CA LYS A 72 -7.79 22.30 -7.59
C LYS A 72 -9.23 22.78 -7.82
N ARG A 73 -10.05 21.97 -8.51
CA ARG A 73 -11.47 22.28 -8.76
C ARG A 73 -12.30 22.42 -7.49
N LEU A 74 -11.99 21.65 -6.44
CA LEU A 74 -12.64 21.78 -5.14
C LEU A 74 -12.26 23.11 -4.47
N ARG A 75 -10.97 23.46 -4.45
CA ARG A 75 -10.48 24.73 -3.89
C ARG A 75 -11.06 25.94 -4.61
N GLU A 76 -11.17 25.90 -5.94
CA GLU A 76 -11.82 26.94 -6.76
C GLU A 76 -13.30 27.16 -6.39
N LYS A 77 -13.97 26.15 -5.83
CA LYS A 77 -15.35 26.25 -5.33
C LYS A 77 -15.44 26.69 -3.86
N GLY A 78 -14.34 27.16 -3.27
CA GLY A 78 -14.27 27.58 -1.88
C GLY A 78 -14.35 26.43 -0.87
N ILE A 79 -14.04 25.20 -1.30
CA ILE A 79 -14.01 24.01 -0.43
C ILE A 79 -12.59 23.85 0.11
N GLU A 80 -12.46 23.73 1.42
CA GLU A 80 -11.18 23.40 2.04
C GLU A 80 -10.82 21.93 1.73
N VAL A 81 -9.63 21.70 1.17
CA VAL A 81 -9.16 20.36 0.81
C VAL A 81 -7.94 19.99 1.67
N VAL A 82 -8.10 18.94 2.47
CA VAL A 82 -7.04 18.33 3.27
C VAL A 82 -6.68 16.99 2.65
N ILE A 83 -5.39 16.75 2.44
CA ILE A 83 -4.89 15.48 1.93
C ILE A 83 -4.23 14.74 3.09
N ILE A 84 -4.66 13.50 3.30
CA ILE A 84 -4.02 12.53 4.18
C ILE A 84 -3.41 11.48 3.27
N ASP A 85 -2.09 11.46 3.19
CA ASP A 85 -1.34 10.52 2.38
C ASP A 85 0.14 10.55 2.80
N HIS A 86 0.86 9.47 2.51
CA HIS A 86 2.29 9.34 2.74
C HIS A 86 3.01 8.55 1.64
N HIS A 87 2.36 8.37 0.49
CA HIS A 87 2.91 7.66 -0.65
C HIS A 87 3.66 8.57 -1.63
N ARG A 88 4.57 7.96 -2.41
CA ARG A 88 5.16 8.57 -3.59
C ARG A 88 4.54 7.96 -4.85
N TYR A 89 4.02 8.82 -5.71
CA TYR A 89 3.51 8.49 -7.04
C TYR A 89 4.43 9.10 -8.10
N ASP A 90 4.36 8.60 -9.34
CA ASP A 90 5.26 8.96 -10.46
C ASP A 90 5.57 10.45 -10.60
N ARG A 91 4.58 11.32 -10.41
CA ARG A 91 4.69 12.78 -10.56
C ARG A 91 4.17 13.55 -9.36
N LEU A 92 4.02 12.88 -8.23
CA LEU A 92 3.43 13.46 -7.03
C LEU A 92 4.02 12.78 -5.79
N ASP A 93 4.82 13.52 -5.03
CA ASP A 93 5.33 13.04 -3.74
C ASP A 93 4.43 13.56 -2.62
N ARG A 94 3.76 12.65 -1.91
CA ARG A 94 3.04 12.93 -0.66
C ARG A 94 3.72 12.30 0.55
N ALA A 95 4.86 11.63 0.37
CA ALA A 95 5.55 10.93 1.44
C ALA A 95 6.28 11.87 2.39
N VAL A 96 6.61 13.08 1.94
CA VAL A 96 7.39 14.05 2.72
C VAL A 96 6.65 15.36 2.94
N HIS A 97 6.90 15.97 4.10
CA HIS A 97 6.41 17.30 4.41
C HIS A 97 7.13 18.35 3.54
N PRO A 98 6.41 19.18 2.76
CA PRO A 98 7.01 20.01 1.72
C PRO A 98 7.98 21.07 2.25
N LYS A 99 7.80 21.53 3.49
CA LYS A 99 8.70 22.55 4.09
C LYS A 99 9.91 21.97 4.80
N THR A 100 9.83 20.72 5.28
CA THR A 100 10.85 20.16 6.19
C THR A 100 11.57 18.96 5.59
N GLY A 101 11.07 18.40 4.49
CA GLY A 101 11.59 17.18 3.87
C GLY A 101 11.43 15.91 4.73
N LYS A 102 10.83 16.02 5.92
CA LYS A 102 10.64 14.86 6.81
C LYS A 102 9.52 13.97 6.29
N LEU A 103 9.72 12.66 6.41
CA LEU A 103 8.69 11.67 6.11
C LEU A 103 7.43 11.94 6.95
N LEU A 104 6.28 11.85 6.31
CA LEU A 104 4.99 11.93 6.97
C LEU A 104 4.68 10.60 7.68
N PRO A 105 3.90 10.63 8.78
CA PRO A 105 3.36 9.43 9.37
C PRO A 105 2.31 8.80 8.42
N SER A 106 1.93 7.56 8.70
CA SER A 106 0.94 6.81 7.89
C SER A 106 -0.39 7.55 7.73
N SER A 107 -1.19 7.19 6.73
CA SER A 107 -2.49 7.83 6.49
C SER A 107 -3.41 7.65 7.71
N LEU A 108 -3.32 6.50 8.38
CA LEU A 108 -4.07 6.23 9.61
C LEU A 108 -3.63 7.13 10.77
N GLU A 109 -2.33 7.29 11.00
CA GLU A 109 -1.81 8.20 12.04
C GLU A 109 -2.23 9.65 11.80
N GLN A 110 -2.17 10.11 10.54
CA GLN A 110 -2.66 11.44 10.14
C GLN A 110 -4.16 11.60 10.39
N PHE A 111 -4.97 10.58 10.05
CA PHE A 111 -6.41 10.56 10.29
C PHE A 111 -6.76 10.63 11.77
N LEU A 112 -6.16 9.78 12.61
CA LEU A 112 -6.39 9.78 14.05
C LEU A 112 -6.05 11.14 14.67
N LYS A 113 -4.93 11.75 14.25
CA LYS A 113 -4.51 13.08 14.69
C LYS A 113 -5.51 14.16 14.25
N LEU A 114 -5.90 14.18 12.97
CA LEU A 114 -6.80 15.20 12.41
C LEU A 114 -8.16 15.25 13.12
N PHE A 115 -8.72 14.07 13.42
CA PHE A 115 -10.02 13.94 14.08
C PHE A 115 -9.93 13.82 15.61
N ARG A 116 -8.72 13.97 16.18
CA ARG A 116 -8.45 13.86 17.63
C ARG A 116 -9.05 12.57 18.21
N ILE A 117 -8.81 11.45 17.52
CA ILE A 117 -9.24 10.11 17.91
C ILE A 117 -8.14 9.55 18.82
N THR A 118 -8.49 9.34 20.10
CA THR A 118 -7.58 8.79 21.11
C THR A 118 -7.78 7.29 21.26
N ASP A 119 -6.83 6.61 21.90
CA ASP A 119 -6.96 5.20 22.27
C ASP A 119 -8.26 4.90 23.05
N ARG A 120 -8.69 5.83 23.92
CA ARG A 120 -9.97 5.72 24.63
C ARG A 120 -11.15 5.71 23.66
N LYS A 121 -11.15 6.58 22.64
CA LYS A 121 -12.20 6.61 21.60
C LYS A 121 -12.16 5.37 20.72
N LEU A 122 -10.97 4.88 20.36
CA LEU A 122 -10.81 3.63 19.60
C LEU A 122 -11.38 2.44 20.37
N LYS A 123 -11.01 2.27 21.64
CA LYS A 123 -11.54 1.21 22.52
C LYS A 123 -13.06 1.32 22.67
N ALA A 124 -13.58 2.52 22.91
CA ALA A 124 -15.03 2.75 22.99
C ALA A 124 -15.77 2.41 21.69
N ALA A 125 -15.10 2.55 20.54
CA ALA A 125 -15.63 2.17 19.24
C ALA A 125 -15.39 0.70 18.86
N GLY A 126 -14.78 -0.10 19.75
CA GLY A 126 -14.54 -1.53 19.56
C GLY A 126 -13.24 -1.89 18.83
N PHE A 127 -12.29 -0.96 18.72
CA PHE A 127 -10.98 -1.20 18.09
C PHE A 127 -9.88 -1.36 19.13
N ASP A 128 -8.93 -2.27 18.89
CA ASP A 128 -7.69 -2.37 19.66
C ASP A 128 -6.69 -1.31 19.17
N PRO A 129 -6.33 -0.29 19.98
CA PRO A 129 -5.36 0.74 19.57
C PRO A 129 -3.99 0.19 19.16
N LYS A 130 -3.57 -0.96 19.72
CA LYS A 130 -2.30 -1.58 19.34
C LYS A 130 -2.35 -2.11 17.90
N LEU A 131 -3.42 -2.82 17.54
CA LEU A 131 -3.63 -3.31 16.17
C LEU A 131 -3.81 -2.15 15.20
N VAL A 132 -4.58 -1.12 15.57
CA VAL A 132 -4.73 0.11 14.75
C VAL A 132 -3.35 0.73 14.46
N LYS A 133 -2.53 0.94 15.49
CA LYS A 133 -1.17 1.45 15.31
C LYS A 133 -0.31 0.53 14.44
N ALA A 134 -0.43 -0.79 14.62
CA ALA A 134 0.32 -1.77 13.84
C ALA A 134 -0.01 -1.74 12.34
N ILE A 135 -1.27 -1.49 11.98
CA ILE A 135 -1.66 -1.30 10.57
C ILE A 135 -0.93 -0.12 9.96
N GLY A 136 -0.93 1.04 10.61
CA GLY A 136 -0.22 2.22 10.10
C GLY A 136 1.30 2.03 10.01
N LEU A 137 1.89 1.28 10.94
CA LEU A 137 3.31 0.91 10.85
C LEU A 137 3.58 0.00 9.65
N MET A 138 2.74 -1.00 9.42
CA MET A 138 2.86 -1.87 8.25
C MET A 138 2.67 -1.13 6.93
N ASP A 139 1.80 -0.14 6.87
CA ASP A 139 1.63 0.64 5.65
C ASP A 139 2.89 1.47 5.34
N ARG A 140 3.45 2.13 6.37
CA ARG A 140 4.67 2.95 6.25
C ARG A 140 5.91 2.19 5.78
N GLY A 141 6.12 0.97 6.27
CA GLY A 141 7.40 0.27 6.08
C GLY A 141 7.29 -1.24 6.05
N TYR A 142 6.11 -1.77 5.74
CA TYR A 142 5.81 -3.20 5.74
C TYR A 142 6.07 -3.85 7.12
N VAL A 143 6.24 -5.18 7.14
CA VAL A 143 6.53 -5.93 8.38
C VAL A 143 7.82 -5.46 9.05
N TRP A 144 8.75 -4.88 8.30
CA TRP A 144 10.02 -4.37 8.83
C TRP A 144 9.81 -3.26 9.86
N GLU A 145 8.81 -2.42 9.67
CA GLU A 145 8.53 -1.33 10.60
C GLU A 145 7.99 -1.85 11.94
N LEU A 146 7.20 -2.93 11.92
CA LEU A 146 6.77 -3.64 13.13
C LEU A 146 7.97 -4.21 13.89
N MET A 147 8.91 -4.84 13.16
CA MET A 147 10.12 -5.41 13.76
C MET A 147 11.01 -4.34 14.40
N LYS A 148 11.20 -3.20 13.72
CA LYS A 148 12.00 -2.08 14.25
C LYS A 148 11.45 -1.55 15.59
N VAL A 149 10.13 -1.55 15.76
CA VAL A 149 9.49 -1.12 17.02
C VAL A 149 9.27 -2.26 18.02
N GLY A 150 9.87 -3.44 17.77
CA GLY A 150 9.96 -4.53 18.74
C GLY A 150 8.78 -5.51 18.75
N TYR A 151 7.98 -5.61 17.69
CA TYR A 151 6.95 -6.66 17.62
C TYR A 151 7.60 -8.05 17.54
N THR A 152 7.10 -8.98 18.35
CA THR A 152 7.47 -10.39 18.26
C THR A 152 6.89 -11.04 17.00
N LYS A 153 7.44 -12.17 16.56
CA LYS A 153 6.88 -12.94 15.41
C LYS A 153 5.40 -13.27 15.60
N ALA A 154 4.99 -13.66 16.83
CA ALA A 154 3.60 -13.91 17.15
C ALA A 154 2.74 -12.64 17.07
N GLY A 155 3.26 -11.49 17.52
CA GLY A 155 2.59 -10.20 17.36
C GLY A 155 2.41 -9.81 15.90
N ILE A 156 3.44 -10.00 15.06
CA ILE A 156 3.38 -9.75 13.62
C ILE A 156 2.31 -10.62 12.95
N ARG A 157 2.23 -11.92 13.29
CA ARG A 157 1.19 -12.82 12.77
C ARG A 157 -0.23 -12.31 13.08
N LYS A 158 -0.48 -11.86 14.31
CA LYS A 158 -1.76 -11.26 14.70
C LYS A 158 -2.11 -10.02 13.86
N VAL A 159 -1.12 -9.19 13.52
CA VAL A 159 -1.35 -8.01 12.66
C VAL A 159 -1.67 -8.43 11.23
N ILE A 160 -0.98 -9.45 10.70
CA ILE A 160 -1.26 -10.00 9.36
C ILE A 160 -2.67 -10.62 9.29
N GLU A 161 -3.06 -11.38 10.31
CA GLU A 161 -4.41 -11.93 10.44
C GLU A 161 -5.45 -10.80 10.44
N TYR A 162 -5.22 -9.76 11.25
CA TYR A 162 -6.09 -8.59 11.29
C TYR A 162 -6.17 -7.85 9.93
N GLN A 163 -5.06 -7.71 9.20
CA GLN A 163 -5.09 -7.18 7.83
C GLN A 163 -5.96 -8.02 6.89
N SER A 164 -5.85 -9.34 6.99
CA SER A 164 -6.64 -10.26 6.18
C SER A 164 -8.13 -10.12 6.49
N GLU A 165 -8.50 -10.04 7.77
CA GLU A 165 -9.88 -9.81 8.22
C GLU A 165 -10.46 -8.49 7.70
N LEU A 166 -9.68 -7.39 7.76
CA LEU A 166 -10.10 -6.10 7.21
C LEU A 166 -10.45 -6.23 5.72
N MET A 167 -9.57 -6.89 4.96
CA MET A 167 -9.73 -7.03 3.51
C MET A 167 -10.80 -8.04 3.09
N HIS A 168 -11.23 -8.93 3.98
CA HIS A 168 -12.29 -9.91 3.70
C HIS A 168 -13.58 -9.23 3.20
N SER A 169 -13.95 -8.10 3.83
CA SER A 169 -15.13 -7.31 3.46
C SER A 169 -15.05 -6.64 2.07
N VAL A 170 -13.87 -6.63 1.46
CA VAL A 170 -13.60 -5.97 0.17
C VAL A 170 -13.26 -6.96 -0.94
N ARG A 171 -12.57 -8.07 -0.64
CA ARG A 171 -11.98 -8.97 -1.65
C ARG A 171 -12.86 -10.16 -2.07
N GLY A 172 -13.99 -10.40 -1.40
CA GLY A 172 -15.04 -11.32 -1.88
C GLY A 172 -14.75 -12.83 -1.79
N ASP A 173 -13.58 -13.32 -2.23
CA ASP A 173 -13.26 -14.76 -2.29
C ASP A 173 -11.95 -15.13 -1.54
N MET A 174 -12.12 -15.80 -0.39
CA MET A 174 -11.03 -16.31 0.46
C MET A 174 -10.33 -17.55 -0.09
N ARG A 175 -10.99 -18.38 -0.91
CA ARG A 175 -10.40 -19.64 -1.43
C ARG A 175 -9.19 -19.37 -2.32
N ASN A 176 -9.20 -18.22 -3.00
CA ASN A 176 -8.07 -17.77 -3.79
C ASN A 176 -6.85 -17.40 -2.91
N GLU A 177 -7.06 -16.95 -1.67
CA GLU A 177 -5.96 -16.55 -0.78
C GLU A 177 -5.21 -17.75 -0.19
N GLU A 178 -5.89 -18.86 0.12
CA GLU A 178 -5.27 -20.12 0.55
C GLU A 178 -4.41 -20.72 -0.55
N LYS A 179 -4.95 -20.79 -1.79
CA LYS A 179 -4.20 -21.26 -2.96
C LYS A 179 -2.95 -20.41 -3.22
N LYS A 180 -3.06 -19.08 -3.08
CA LYS A 180 -1.88 -18.18 -3.17
C LYS A 180 -0.83 -18.48 -2.12
N ASN A 181 -1.24 -18.72 -0.86
CA ASN A 181 -0.32 -19.07 0.22
C ASN A 181 0.42 -20.38 -0.07
N GLN A 182 -0.30 -21.40 -0.53
CA GLN A 182 0.29 -22.68 -0.90
C GLN A 182 1.29 -22.54 -2.06
N LEU A 183 0.90 -21.90 -3.16
CA LEU A 183 1.79 -21.72 -4.31
C LEU A 183 3.03 -20.87 -3.97
N ALA A 184 2.86 -19.84 -3.14
CA ALA A 184 3.99 -19.04 -2.66
C ALA A 184 4.94 -19.88 -1.80
N ARG A 185 4.40 -20.79 -0.97
CA ARG A 185 5.21 -21.71 -0.15
C ARG A 185 6.00 -22.67 -1.03
N GLU A 186 5.35 -23.31 -1.99
CA GLU A 186 5.98 -24.23 -2.94
C GLU A 186 7.09 -23.53 -3.75
N ALA A 187 6.82 -22.31 -4.23
CA ALA A 187 7.80 -21.50 -4.96
C ALA A 187 8.98 -21.09 -4.06
N TRP A 188 8.72 -20.76 -2.79
CA TRP A 188 9.76 -20.42 -1.81
C TRP A 188 10.67 -21.60 -1.47
N GLU A 189 10.12 -22.81 -1.37
CA GLU A 189 10.89 -24.02 -1.08
C GLU A 189 11.83 -24.39 -2.24
N LYS A 190 11.43 -24.09 -3.47
CA LYS A 190 12.23 -24.30 -4.70
C LYS A 190 13.14 -23.13 -5.04
N ARG A 191 13.27 -22.12 -4.17
CA ARG A 191 14.05 -20.92 -4.46
C ARG A 191 15.52 -21.27 -4.74
N GLU A 192 16.12 -20.48 -5.62
CA GLU A 192 17.55 -20.55 -5.91
C GLU A 192 18.28 -19.39 -5.22
N VAL A 193 19.56 -19.57 -4.96
CA VAL A 193 20.43 -18.50 -4.46
C VAL A 193 21.33 -18.04 -5.59
N TRP A 194 21.36 -16.73 -5.84
CA TRP A 194 22.28 -16.13 -6.79
C TRP A 194 22.88 -14.86 -6.20
N LYS A 195 24.20 -14.87 -5.94
CA LYS A 195 24.89 -13.84 -5.16
C LYS A 195 24.13 -13.61 -3.83
N LYS A 196 23.66 -12.39 -3.58
CA LYS A 196 22.88 -12.02 -2.39
C LYS A 196 21.35 -12.14 -2.57
N PHE A 197 20.88 -12.58 -3.73
CA PHE A 197 19.46 -12.65 -4.04
C PHE A 197 18.93 -14.08 -3.86
N PHE A 198 17.71 -14.18 -3.33
CA PHE A 198 16.90 -15.37 -3.56
C PHE A 198 16.05 -15.17 -4.81
N ILE A 199 16.06 -16.17 -5.68
CA ILE A 199 15.28 -16.20 -6.91
C ILE A 199 14.09 -17.13 -6.69
N VAL A 200 12.89 -16.59 -6.89
CA VAL A 200 11.63 -17.31 -6.73
C VAL A 200 10.86 -17.24 -8.05
N ARG A 201 10.42 -18.40 -8.56
CA ARG A 201 9.67 -18.49 -9.81
C ARG A 201 8.29 -19.10 -9.57
N ALA A 202 7.29 -18.54 -10.24
CA ALA A 202 5.94 -19.09 -10.30
C ALA A 202 5.42 -19.04 -11.74
N GLU A 203 4.97 -20.19 -12.22
CA GLU A 203 4.47 -20.36 -13.59
C GLU A 203 2.97 -20.09 -13.69
N GLN A 204 2.24 -20.28 -12.59
CA GLN A 204 0.80 -20.10 -12.56
C GLN A 204 0.42 -18.62 -12.72
N PRO A 205 -0.73 -18.28 -13.33
CA PRO A 205 -1.19 -16.91 -13.50
C PRO A 205 -1.76 -16.31 -12.19
N ILE A 206 -1.04 -16.47 -11.08
CA ILE A 206 -1.46 -16.12 -9.73
C ILE A 206 -0.40 -15.21 -9.08
N GLU A 207 -0.85 -14.20 -8.35
CA GLU A 207 0.05 -13.30 -7.61
C GLU A 207 0.57 -13.97 -6.34
N ILE A 208 1.88 -14.13 -6.25
CA ILE A 208 2.57 -14.69 -5.07
C ILE A 208 3.53 -13.70 -4.41
N ARG A 209 3.93 -12.60 -5.07
CA ARG A 209 4.92 -11.63 -4.57
C ARG A 209 4.67 -11.18 -3.12
N SER A 210 3.44 -10.78 -2.81
CA SER A 210 3.07 -10.32 -1.46
C SER A 210 3.20 -11.42 -0.41
N ARG A 211 2.98 -12.68 -0.79
CA ARG A 211 3.11 -13.85 0.09
C ARG A 211 4.55 -14.26 0.30
N ILE A 212 5.36 -14.23 -0.76
CA ILE A 212 6.81 -14.43 -0.62
C ILE A 212 7.40 -13.40 0.35
N SER A 213 6.99 -12.13 0.24
CA SER A 213 7.44 -11.07 1.14
C SER A 213 7.09 -11.38 2.62
N LEU A 214 5.89 -11.95 2.89
CA LEU A 214 5.49 -12.37 4.24
C LEU A 214 6.29 -13.58 4.73
N ILE A 215 6.53 -14.58 3.87
CA ILE A 215 7.33 -15.76 4.20
C ILE A 215 8.75 -15.32 4.60
N VAL A 216 9.38 -14.47 3.80
CA VAL A 216 10.72 -13.92 4.09
C VAL A 216 10.72 -13.18 5.42
N ALA A 217 9.73 -12.34 5.69
CA ALA A 217 9.64 -11.63 6.95
C ALA A 217 9.52 -12.59 8.15
N LEU A 218 8.67 -13.60 8.07
CA LEU A 218 8.42 -14.50 9.21
C LEU A 218 9.54 -15.53 9.43
N GLU A 219 10.13 -16.05 8.36
CA GLU A 219 11.15 -17.10 8.42
C GLU A 219 12.55 -16.52 8.53
N VAL A 220 12.93 -15.62 7.64
CA VAL A 220 14.29 -15.05 7.58
C VAL A 220 14.47 -13.93 8.60
N GLY A 221 13.43 -13.14 8.86
CA GLY A 221 13.45 -12.14 9.94
C GLY A 221 14.23 -10.86 9.62
N LYS A 222 14.64 -10.64 8.37
CA LYS A 222 15.32 -9.41 7.92
C LYS A 222 15.01 -9.10 6.45
N PRO A 223 15.09 -7.83 6.02
CA PRO A 223 15.03 -7.47 4.61
C PRO A 223 16.03 -8.31 3.81
N THR A 224 15.55 -9.00 2.80
CA THR A 224 16.33 -9.95 2.01
C THR A 224 16.09 -9.67 0.54
N PRO A 225 17.13 -9.39 -0.26
CA PRO A 225 16.96 -9.13 -1.68
C PRO A 225 16.34 -10.32 -2.41
N LEU A 226 15.30 -10.07 -3.21
CA LEU A 226 14.59 -11.09 -3.98
C LEU A 226 14.55 -10.73 -5.46
N ILE A 227 14.61 -11.74 -6.32
CA ILE A 227 14.15 -11.66 -7.70
C ILE A 227 12.95 -12.61 -7.80
N ILE A 228 11.77 -12.08 -8.12
CA ILE A 228 10.54 -12.87 -8.21
C ILE A 228 10.02 -12.82 -9.64
N GLU A 229 9.90 -13.97 -10.27
CA GLU A 229 9.31 -14.10 -11.60
C GLU A 229 7.94 -14.77 -11.51
N GLU A 230 6.89 -14.05 -11.87
CA GLU A 230 5.52 -14.56 -12.01
C GLU A 230 5.23 -14.73 -13.51
N ALA A 231 5.83 -15.75 -14.12
CA ALA A 231 5.80 -15.98 -15.57
C ALA A 231 4.37 -16.05 -16.12
N GLY A 232 3.45 -16.72 -15.41
CA GLY A 232 2.03 -16.82 -15.80
C GLY A 232 1.27 -15.50 -15.80
N ARG A 233 1.72 -14.50 -15.03
CA ARG A 233 1.18 -13.12 -15.07
C ARG A 233 2.02 -12.19 -15.95
N GLY A 234 3.18 -12.65 -16.39
CA GLY A 234 4.16 -11.89 -17.13
C GLY A 234 4.82 -10.79 -16.29
N PHE A 235 4.98 -10.98 -14.98
CA PHE A 235 5.67 -10.02 -14.12
C PHE A 235 7.04 -10.52 -13.67
N ILE A 236 7.97 -9.58 -13.51
CA ILE A 236 9.22 -9.78 -12.80
C ILE A 236 9.39 -8.65 -11.78
N TYR A 237 9.88 -8.99 -10.59
CA TYR A 237 10.12 -8.08 -9.50
C TYR A 237 11.54 -8.23 -8.97
N VAL A 238 12.14 -7.12 -8.54
CA VAL A 238 13.32 -7.13 -7.69
C VAL A 238 12.96 -6.37 -6.42
N GLN A 239 13.04 -7.04 -5.27
CA GLN A 239 12.60 -6.49 -3.99
C GLN A 239 13.77 -6.34 -3.00
N GLU A 240 13.59 -5.44 -2.04
CA GLU A 240 14.54 -5.16 -0.96
C GLU A 240 15.98 -4.95 -1.45
N SER A 241 16.11 -4.14 -2.50
CA SER A 241 17.33 -4.00 -3.28
C SER A 241 17.63 -2.53 -3.56
N ASP A 242 18.90 -2.14 -3.40
CA ASP A 242 19.39 -0.79 -3.71
C ASP A 242 19.48 -0.51 -5.23
N TYR A 243 19.10 -1.49 -6.06
CA TYR A 243 19.18 -1.40 -7.53
C TYR A 243 17.85 -1.09 -8.20
N ALA A 244 16.76 -0.89 -7.46
CA ALA A 244 15.43 -0.73 -8.05
C ALA A 244 15.32 0.50 -8.97
N ILE A 245 15.95 1.62 -8.62
CA ILE A 245 15.99 2.82 -9.48
C ILE A 245 16.79 2.57 -10.76
N GLN A 246 17.90 1.84 -10.69
CA GLN A 246 18.76 1.50 -11.81
C GLN A 246 18.01 0.56 -12.77
N LEU A 247 17.29 -0.42 -12.23
CA LEU A 247 16.42 -1.31 -12.99
C LEU A 247 15.28 -0.54 -13.68
N PHE A 248 14.63 0.39 -12.97
CA PHE A 248 13.61 1.26 -13.55
C PHE A 248 14.17 2.12 -14.69
N LYS A 249 15.34 2.75 -14.50
CA LYS A 249 16.01 3.54 -15.56
C LYS A 249 16.39 2.69 -16.77
N LYS A 250 16.83 1.44 -16.56
CA LYS A 250 17.27 0.54 -17.63
C LYS A 250 16.12 -0.08 -18.41
N PHE A 251 15.10 -0.57 -17.72
CA PHE A 251 14.06 -1.41 -18.30
C PHE A 251 12.68 -0.74 -18.33
N GLY A 252 12.49 0.40 -17.65
CA GLY A 252 11.18 0.98 -17.36
C GLY A 252 10.47 0.21 -16.24
N GLY A 253 9.13 0.17 -16.28
CA GLY A 253 8.33 -0.53 -15.26
C GLY A 253 7.79 0.43 -14.21
N PHE A 254 7.85 0.04 -12.95
CA PHE A 254 7.43 0.86 -11.80
C PHE A 254 8.26 0.54 -10.56
N THR A 255 8.29 1.48 -9.62
CA THR A 255 8.96 1.36 -8.33
C THR A 255 7.94 1.44 -7.19
N PHE A 256 8.25 0.82 -6.05
CA PHE A 256 7.39 0.83 -4.86
C PHE A 256 8.18 0.56 -3.57
N GLY A 257 7.57 0.81 -2.41
CA GLY A 257 8.23 0.63 -1.11
C GLY A 257 9.48 1.48 -0.97
N MET A 258 9.35 2.79 -1.22
CA MET A 258 10.42 3.78 -1.10
C MET A 258 11.69 3.44 -1.91
N ASP A 259 11.51 3.20 -3.21
CA ASP A 259 12.62 2.97 -4.15
C ASP A 259 13.49 1.73 -3.87
N ARG A 260 13.05 0.82 -2.98
CA ARG A 260 13.73 -0.45 -2.69
C ARG A 260 13.21 -1.62 -3.52
N ASN A 261 12.11 -1.42 -4.23
CA ASN A 261 11.48 -2.45 -5.03
C ASN A 261 11.18 -1.94 -6.43
N TRP A 262 11.39 -2.80 -7.40
CA TRP A 262 11.10 -2.58 -8.81
C TRP A 262 10.23 -3.72 -9.33
N GLY A 263 9.30 -3.39 -10.22
CA GLY A 263 8.44 -4.34 -10.90
C GLY A 263 8.32 -4.01 -12.38
N TYR A 264 8.19 -5.04 -13.20
CA TYR A 264 8.04 -4.90 -14.63
C TYR A 264 7.06 -5.94 -15.19
N ARG A 265 6.22 -5.50 -16.12
CA ARG A 265 5.25 -6.37 -16.81
C ARG A 265 5.66 -6.55 -18.27
N ASN A 266 5.87 -7.80 -18.66
CA ASN A 266 6.15 -8.24 -20.03
C ASN A 266 4.89 -8.23 -20.90
N GLN A 267 4.27 -7.06 -21.12
CA GLN A 267 3.14 -6.91 -22.05
C GLN A 267 3.62 -6.42 -23.43
N GLY A 268 3.38 -7.22 -24.48
CA GLY A 268 3.39 -6.77 -25.87
C GLY A 268 4.71 -6.21 -26.42
N LYS A 269 5.86 -6.52 -25.81
CA LYS A 269 7.18 -6.04 -26.25
C LYS A 269 7.97 -7.14 -26.97
N ALA A 270 8.75 -6.75 -27.97
CA ALA A 270 9.61 -7.66 -28.73
C ALA A 270 10.69 -8.34 -27.86
N ALA A 271 11.19 -7.66 -26.82
CA ALA A 271 12.15 -8.21 -25.87
C ALA A 271 11.53 -8.35 -24.47
N ARG A 272 11.51 -9.58 -23.95
CA ARG A 272 11.07 -9.90 -22.59
C ARG A 272 12.21 -9.63 -21.61
N VAL A 273 11.87 -9.06 -20.46
CA VAL A 273 12.79 -8.95 -19.32
C VAL A 273 12.60 -10.21 -18.48
N THR A 274 13.62 -11.08 -18.49
CA THR A 274 13.67 -12.34 -17.73
C THR A 274 14.61 -12.23 -16.53
N VAL A 275 14.63 -13.26 -15.68
CA VAL A 275 15.59 -13.35 -14.57
C VAL A 275 17.03 -13.23 -15.08
N GLU A 276 17.38 -13.89 -16.18
CA GLU A 276 18.74 -13.90 -16.74
C GLU A 276 19.15 -12.50 -17.24
N VAL A 277 18.21 -11.77 -17.87
CA VAL A 277 18.43 -10.38 -18.30
C VAL A 277 18.69 -9.47 -17.10
N VAL A 278 17.89 -9.62 -16.04
CA VAL A 278 18.07 -8.86 -14.78
C VAL A 278 19.40 -9.23 -14.13
N GLN A 279 19.72 -10.52 -14.02
CA GLN A 279 20.99 -10.99 -13.45
C GLN A 279 22.20 -10.46 -14.22
N LYS A 280 22.16 -10.49 -15.57
CA LYS A 280 23.23 -9.95 -16.41
C LYS A 280 23.44 -8.46 -16.16
N PHE A 281 22.36 -7.68 -16.09
CA PHE A 281 22.45 -6.25 -15.77
C PHE A 281 22.98 -6.01 -14.36
N LEU A 282 22.45 -6.72 -13.37
CA LEU A 282 22.90 -6.61 -11.98
C LEU A 282 24.37 -7.02 -11.83
N SER A 283 24.85 -8.04 -12.54
CA SER A 283 26.27 -8.42 -12.54
C SER A 283 27.21 -7.37 -13.10
N PHE A 284 26.73 -6.44 -13.91
CA PHE A 284 27.54 -5.33 -14.41
C PHE A 284 27.68 -4.20 -13.39
N ILE A 285 26.72 -4.06 -12.47
CA ILE A 285 26.67 -2.96 -11.49
C ILE A 285 26.93 -3.41 -10.04
N LEU A 286 27.08 -4.72 -9.81
CA LEU A 286 27.46 -5.36 -8.55
C LEU A 286 28.96 -5.59 -8.54
#